data_AF-A0A7V3BUW1-F1
#
_entry.id   AF-A0A7V3BUW1-F1
#
_cell.length_a   1.000
_cell.length_b   1.000
_cell.length_c   1.000
_cell.angle_alpha   90.00
_cell.angle_beta   90.00
_cell.angle_gamma   90.00
#
_symmetry.space_group_name_H-M   'P 1'
#
loop_
_entity.id
_entity.type
_entity.pdbx_description
1 polymer ?
#
loop_
_entity_poly.entity_id
_entity_poly.type
_entity_poly.pdbx_seq_one_letter_code
_entity_poly.pdbx_strand_id
1 'polypeptide(L)'
;MPEPDLERSLFGYSRKSVERLVSDRANAFARAAEEARAARARIQELEQEIRDQASLRVRLADLEAVNRELVSDLEAASARIRELEERQAAEDAQATLSTAEGLGNVLEATEQALARLFEDAGTIAEKRLRETERAGEQLREEIQQLTAWRQRVIPLADTIRRGIDEARMQVTAAADGIRAAAAPAMGAMEALEGRLRELAETAAPPDRVRAPSGDRVIRLDETEPSPGAPEEAGARAQALDRPQPPDVQ
;
A
#
# COMPACT_ATOMS: atom_id res chain seq x y z
N MET A 1 8.54 -13.04 -48.39
CA MET A 1 9.28 -14.32 -48.36
C MET A 1 10.01 -14.42 -49.68
N PRO A 2 11.35 -14.47 -49.70
CA PRO A 2 12.08 -14.74 -50.94
C PRO A 2 11.66 -16.12 -51.48
N GLU A 3 11.49 -16.23 -52.80
CA GLU A 3 11.17 -17.51 -53.44
C GLU A 3 12.34 -18.49 -53.26
N PRO A 4 12.09 -19.74 -52.86
CA PRO A 4 13.15 -20.71 -52.66
C PRO A 4 13.75 -21.10 -54.01
N ASP A 5 15.05 -20.83 -54.18
CA ASP A 5 15.78 -21.18 -55.39
C ASP A 5 16.04 -22.69 -55.42
N LEU A 6 15.26 -23.41 -56.23
CA LEU A 6 15.30 -24.86 -56.33
C LEU A 6 16.12 -25.27 -57.56
N GLU A 7 17.30 -25.85 -57.33
CA GLU A 7 18.15 -26.34 -58.42
C GLU A 7 17.49 -27.55 -59.11
N ARG A 8 17.41 -27.50 -60.45
CA ARG A 8 16.89 -28.61 -61.27
C ARG A 8 18.01 -29.62 -61.56
N SER A 9 17.68 -30.90 -61.46
CA SER A 9 18.49 -32.06 -61.83
C SER A 9 17.88 -32.76 -63.05
N LEU A 10 18.62 -33.69 -63.68
CA LEU A 10 18.20 -34.49 -64.84
C LEU A 10 16.84 -35.22 -64.64
N PHE A 11 16.40 -35.40 -63.39
CA PHE A 11 15.12 -36.04 -63.04
C PHE A 11 14.25 -35.23 -62.06
N GLY A 12 14.28 -33.89 -62.11
CA GLY A 12 13.39 -33.04 -61.27
C GLY A 12 14.15 -32.02 -60.42
N TYR A 13 13.82 -31.88 -59.13
CA TYR A 13 14.57 -31.02 -58.21
C TYR A 13 15.72 -31.79 -57.54
N SER A 14 16.86 -31.12 -57.34
CA SER A 14 17.99 -31.68 -56.61
C SER A 14 17.57 -32.03 -55.18
N ARG A 15 17.90 -33.26 -54.73
CA ARG A 15 17.67 -33.72 -53.35
C ARG A 15 18.20 -32.71 -52.32
N LYS A 16 19.35 -32.10 -52.60
CA LYS A 16 19.99 -31.10 -51.72
C LYS A 16 19.15 -29.82 -51.59
N SER A 17 18.52 -29.36 -52.67
CA SER A 17 17.66 -28.15 -52.65
C SER A 17 16.37 -28.41 -51.88
N VAL A 18 15.77 -29.59 -52.03
CA VAL A 18 14.58 -29.99 -51.26
C VAL A 18 14.92 -30.13 -49.77
N GLU A 19 16.03 -30.76 -49.43
CA GLU A 19 16.49 -30.92 -48.05
C GLU A 19 16.78 -29.57 -47.39
N ARG A 20 17.44 -28.64 -48.11
CA ARG A 20 17.65 -27.26 -47.66
C ARG A 20 16.31 -26.55 -47.41
N LEU A 21 15.38 -26.62 -48.37
CA LEU A 21 14.06 -25.99 -48.22
C LEU A 21 13.28 -26.54 -47.01
N VAL A 22 13.31 -27.86 -46.79
CA VAL A 22 12.65 -28.49 -45.64
C VAL A 22 13.30 -28.03 -44.34
N SER A 23 14.64 -27.98 -44.28
CA SER A 23 15.37 -27.48 -43.11
C SER A 23 15.07 -26.01 -42.84
N ASP A 24 15.07 -25.15 -43.87
CA ASP A 24 14.76 -23.72 -43.74
C ASP A 24 13.33 -23.51 -43.26
N ARG A 25 12.38 -24.29 -43.78
CA ARG A 25 10.99 -24.25 -43.35
C ARG A 25 10.81 -24.74 -41.91
N ALA A 26 11.52 -25.79 -41.51
CA ALA A 26 11.52 -26.26 -40.12
C ALA A 26 12.07 -25.19 -39.16
N ASN A 27 13.17 -24.53 -39.54
CA ASN A 27 13.76 -23.43 -38.78
C ASN A 27 12.83 -22.20 -38.72
N ALA A 28 12.14 -21.87 -39.80
CA ALA A 28 11.14 -20.79 -39.81
C ALA A 28 9.96 -21.10 -38.88
N PHE A 29 9.46 -22.35 -38.88
CA PHE A 29 8.40 -22.76 -37.97
C PHE A 29 8.86 -22.77 -36.51
N ALA A 30 10.09 -23.20 -36.22
CA ALA A 30 10.65 -23.16 -34.88
C ALA A 30 10.69 -21.72 -34.35
N ARG A 31 11.20 -20.77 -35.14
CA ARG A 31 11.23 -19.34 -34.80
C ARG A 31 9.83 -18.76 -34.60
N ALA A 32 8.91 -19.03 -35.53
CA ALA A 32 7.52 -18.55 -35.42
C ALA A 32 6.83 -19.12 -34.17
N ALA A 33 7.12 -20.38 -33.78
CA ALA A 33 6.59 -20.98 -32.57
C ALA A 33 7.18 -20.34 -31.30
N GLU A 34 8.48 -20.02 -31.30
CA GLU A 34 9.13 -19.29 -30.20
C GLU A 34 8.58 -17.87 -30.06
N GLU A 35 8.45 -17.13 -31.16
CA GLU A 35 7.83 -15.81 -31.18
C GLU A 35 6.38 -15.85 -30.67
N ALA A 36 5.60 -16.86 -31.09
CA ALA A 36 4.24 -17.03 -30.60
C ALA A 36 4.18 -17.36 -29.10
N ARG A 37 5.13 -18.14 -28.58
CA ARG A 37 5.23 -18.39 -27.12
C ARG A 37 5.62 -17.13 -26.36
N ALA A 38 6.59 -16.37 -26.87
CA ALA A 38 7.02 -15.11 -26.25
C ALA A 38 5.87 -14.08 -26.24
N ALA A 39 5.15 -13.94 -27.35
CA ALA A 39 3.99 -13.06 -27.44
C ALA A 39 2.88 -13.47 -26.44
N ARG A 40 2.61 -14.77 -26.31
CA ARG A 40 1.63 -15.28 -25.33
C ARG A 40 2.07 -15.02 -23.89
N ALA A 41 3.35 -15.24 -23.57
CA ALA A 41 3.88 -14.92 -22.25
C ALA A 41 3.72 -13.43 -21.93
N ARG A 42 3.99 -12.55 -22.91
CA ARG A 42 3.81 -11.11 -22.73
C ARG A 42 2.35 -10.71 -22.54
N ILE A 43 1.41 -11.35 -23.25
CA ILE A 43 -0.03 -11.13 -23.05
C ILE A 43 -0.44 -11.54 -21.63
N GLN A 44 0.00 -12.70 -21.16
CA GLN A 44 -0.30 -13.17 -19.80
C GLN A 44 0.25 -12.23 -18.72
N GLU A 45 1.46 -11.70 -18.93
CA GLU A 45 2.07 -10.70 -18.04
C GLU A 45 1.24 -9.41 -17.99
N LEU A 46 0.83 -8.88 -19.15
CA LEU A 46 -0.02 -7.68 -19.22
C LEU A 46 -1.41 -7.91 -18.63
N GLU A 47 -2.01 -9.08 -18.84
CA GLU A 47 -3.29 -9.46 -18.22
C GLU A 47 -3.19 -9.55 -16.70
N GLN A 48 -2.05 -10.01 -16.17
CA GLN A 48 -1.79 -10.02 -14.74
C GLN A 48 -1.64 -8.59 -14.21
N GLU A 49 -0.87 -7.75 -14.89
CA GLU A 49 -0.69 -6.34 -14.51
C GLU A 49 -2.03 -5.57 -14.51
N ILE A 50 -2.88 -5.78 -15.51
CA ILE A 50 -4.22 -5.17 -15.56
C ILE A 50 -5.09 -5.63 -14.39
N ARG A 51 -5.04 -6.92 -14.03
CA ARG A 51 -5.76 -7.45 -12.86
C ARG A 51 -5.24 -6.85 -11.56
N ASP A 52 -3.93 -6.72 -11.41
CA ASP A 52 -3.31 -6.11 -10.24
C ASP A 52 -3.71 -4.62 -10.12
N GLN A 53 -3.67 -3.87 -11.22
CA GLN A 53 -4.14 -2.48 -11.26
C GLN A 53 -5.63 -2.34 -10.92
N ALA A 54 -6.48 -3.24 -11.42
CA ALA A 54 -7.90 -3.26 -11.07
C ALA A 54 -8.09 -3.50 -9.56
N SER A 55 -7.32 -4.43 -8.97
CA SER A 55 -7.36 -4.70 -7.53
C SER A 55 -6.94 -3.49 -6.69
N LEU A 56 -5.92 -2.74 -7.14
CA LEU A 56 -5.47 -1.52 -6.49
C LEU A 56 -6.54 -0.43 -6.53
N ARG A 57 -7.24 -0.28 -7.66
CA ARG A 57 -8.33 0.70 -7.79
C ARG A 57 -9.49 0.40 -6.83
N VAL A 58 -9.85 -0.88 -6.67
CA VAL A 58 -10.88 -1.28 -5.70
C VAL A 58 -10.43 -0.91 -4.28
N ARG A 59 -9.19 -1.25 -3.90
CA ARG A 59 -8.66 -0.90 -2.57
C ARG A 59 -8.63 0.61 -2.31
N LEU A 60 -8.31 1.42 -3.33
CA LEU A 60 -8.35 2.87 -3.22
C LEU A 60 -9.78 3.38 -2.99
N ALA A 61 -10.76 2.86 -3.73
CA ALA A 61 -12.16 3.20 -3.53
C ALA A 61 -12.66 2.82 -2.12
N ASP A 62 -12.24 1.67 -1.60
CA ASP A 62 -12.56 1.22 -0.24
C ASP A 62 -11.94 2.16 0.81
N LEU A 63 -10.66 2.52 0.64
CA LEU A 63 -9.98 3.46 1.54
C LEU A 63 -10.63 4.86 1.50
N GLU A 64 -11.06 5.32 0.33
CA GLU A 64 -11.79 6.59 0.18
C GLU A 64 -13.19 6.53 0.82
N ALA A 65 -13.86 5.37 0.80
CA ALA A 65 -15.12 5.18 1.50
C ALA A 65 -14.93 5.24 3.03
N VAL A 66 -13.94 4.52 3.55
CA VAL A 66 -13.60 4.54 4.99
C VAL A 66 -13.16 5.94 5.43
N ASN A 67 -12.39 6.66 4.61
CA ASN A 67 -11.98 8.02 4.95
C ASN A 67 -13.19 8.97 5.06
N ARG A 68 -14.15 8.86 4.13
CA ARG A 68 -15.40 9.65 4.18
C ARG A 68 -16.22 9.33 5.42
N GLU A 69 -16.30 8.06 5.81
CA GLU A 69 -16.98 7.63 7.04
C GLU A 69 -16.30 8.21 8.29
N LEU A 70 -14.98 8.10 8.40
CA LEU A 70 -14.21 8.67 9.51
C LEU A 70 -14.36 10.20 9.61
N VAL A 71 -14.38 10.90 8.47
CA VAL A 71 -14.62 12.35 8.45
C VAL A 71 -16.02 12.67 8.97
N SER A 72 -17.05 11.94 8.52
CA SER A 72 -18.42 12.09 9.02
C SER A 72 -18.51 11.83 10.52
N ASP A 73 -17.82 10.81 11.04
CA ASP A 73 -17.81 10.48 12.46
C ASP A 73 -17.11 11.55 13.30
N LEU A 74 -16.00 12.12 12.80
CA LEU A 74 -15.32 13.25 13.44
C LEU A 74 -16.20 14.50 13.47
N GLU A 75 -16.94 14.78 12.39
CA GLU A 75 -17.91 15.87 12.34
C GLU A 75 -19.04 15.65 13.36
N ALA A 76 -19.57 14.43 13.46
CA ALA A 76 -20.59 14.09 14.44
C ALA A 76 -20.08 14.19 15.88
N ALA A 77 -18.86 13.70 16.15
CA ALA A 77 -18.24 13.78 17.46
C ALA A 77 -17.94 15.22 17.88
N SER A 78 -17.43 16.04 16.96
CA SER A 78 -17.19 17.47 17.22
C SER A 78 -18.48 18.26 17.43
N ALA A 79 -19.57 17.93 16.74
CA ALA A 79 -20.89 18.50 17.01
C ALA A 79 -21.40 18.13 18.41
N ARG A 80 -21.24 16.88 18.85
CA ARG A 80 -21.60 16.45 20.21
C ARG A 80 -20.79 17.17 21.29
N ILE A 81 -19.48 17.37 21.06
CA ILE A 81 -18.63 18.12 22.00
C ILE A 81 -19.14 19.55 22.14
N ARG A 82 -19.41 20.25 21.03
CA ARG A 82 -19.96 21.61 21.07
C ARG A 82 -21.31 21.67 21.80
N GLU A 83 -22.19 20.70 21.56
CA GLU A 83 -23.47 20.64 22.26
C GLU A 83 -23.30 20.45 23.78
N LEU A 84 -22.35 19.61 24.21
CA LEU A 84 -22.02 19.43 25.62
C LEU A 84 -21.42 20.71 26.24
N GLU A 85 -20.53 21.39 25.52
CA GLU A 85 -19.95 22.68 25.93
C GLU A 85 -21.04 23.75 26.07
N GLU A 86 -21.99 23.84 25.14
CA GLU A 86 -23.12 24.78 25.20
C GLU A 86 -24.05 24.49 26.38
N ARG A 87 -24.34 23.21 26.65
CA ARG A 87 -25.13 22.80 27.82
C ARG A 87 -24.43 23.14 29.14
N GLN A 88 -23.14 22.85 29.24
CA GLN A 88 -22.33 23.22 30.41
C GLN A 88 -22.31 24.73 30.62
N ALA A 89 -22.08 25.51 29.57
CA ALA A 89 -22.10 26.97 29.65
C ALA A 89 -23.46 27.53 30.10
N ALA A 90 -24.57 26.90 29.67
CA ALA A 90 -25.92 27.28 30.11
C ALA A 90 -26.16 26.92 31.59
N GLU A 91 -25.71 25.74 32.03
CA GLU A 91 -25.77 25.30 33.43
C GLU A 91 -24.94 26.22 34.34
N ASP A 92 -23.73 26.59 33.91
CA ASP A 92 -22.85 27.52 34.63
C ASP A 92 -23.46 28.94 34.71
N ALA A 93 -24.08 29.43 33.63
CA ALA A 93 -24.80 30.71 33.62
C ALA A 93 -26.01 30.71 34.58
N GLN A 94 -26.67 29.57 34.75
CA GLN A 94 -27.80 29.41 35.66
C GLN A 94 -27.35 29.27 37.12
N ALA A 95 -26.22 28.58 37.35
CA ALA A 95 -25.58 28.46 38.67
C ALA A 95 -25.01 29.79 39.17
N THR A 96 -24.45 30.62 38.27
CA THR A 96 -23.92 31.96 38.61
C THR A 96 -25.02 32.97 38.95
N LEU A 97 -26.22 32.88 38.34
CA LEU A 97 -27.39 33.67 38.72
C LEU A 97 -28.02 33.28 40.07
N SER A 98 -27.85 32.03 40.49
CA SER A 98 -28.46 31.50 41.73
C SER A 98 -27.65 31.76 43.00
N THR A 99 -26.40 32.25 42.92
CA THR A 99 -25.51 32.19 44.08
C THR A 99 -24.45 33.29 44.10
N ALA A 100 -24.72 34.38 44.82
CA ALA A 100 -23.70 35.37 45.19
C ALA A 100 -22.66 34.82 46.20
N GLU A 101 -22.90 33.66 46.82
CA GLU A 101 -21.94 32.93 47.66
C GLU A 101 -21.27 31.74 46.94
N GLY A 102 -21.76 31.32 45.75
CA GLY A 102 -21.24 30.18 44.99
C GLY A 102 -20.14 30.52 43.97
N LEU A 103 -19.97 31.80 43.65
CA LEU A 103 -18.96 32.27 42.69
C LEU A 103 -17.51 31.94 43.11
N GLY A 104 -17.22 31.92 44.41
CA GLY A 104 -15.88 31.53 44.90
C GLY A 104 -15.55 30.08 44.62
N ASN A 105 -16.50 29.17 44.85
CA ASN A 105 -16.32 27.73 44.63
C ASN A 105 -16.32 27.37 43.14
N VAL A 106 -17.11 28.07 42.32
CA VAL A 106 -17.10 27.87 40.85
C VAL A 106 -15.80 28.40 40.24
N LEU A 107 -15.26 29.52 40.72
CA LEU A 107 -13.98 30.03 40.24
C LEU A 107 -12.83 29.08 40.61
N GLU A 108 -12.84 28.54 41.83
CA GLU A 108 -11.85 27.56 42.27
C GLU A 108 -11.97 26.23 41.49
N ALA A 109 -13.20 25.78 41.22
CA ALA A 109 -13.45 24.59 40.41
C ALA A 109 -13.06 24.79 38.94
N THR A 110 -13.28 25.98 38.37
CA THR A 110 -12.87 26.31 37.00
C THR A 110 -11.36 26.51 36.89
N GLU A 111 -10.70 27.10 37.90
CA GLU A 111 -9.22 27.13 37.97
C GLU A 111 -8.64 25.71 38.06
N GLN A 112 -9.22 24.83 38.88
CA GLN A 112 -8.80 23.42 38.93
C GLN A 112 -9.08 22.67 37.63
N ALA A 113 -10.21 22.92 36.97
CA ALA A 113 -10.54 22.28 35.69
C ALA A 113 -9.60 22.76 34.58
N LEU A 114 -9.30 24.07 34.52
CA LEU A 114 -8.34 24.63 33.57
C LEU A 114 -6.93 24.10 33.82
N ALA A 115 -6.50 24.00 35.08
CA ALA A 115 -5.20 23.42 35.44
C ALA A 115 -5.07 21.96 34.94
N ARG A 116 -6.11 21.14 35.17
CA ARG A 116 -6.15 19.76 34.67
C ARG A 116 -6.16 19.69 33.15
N LEU A 117 -6.91 20.55 32.48
CA LEU A 117 -7.00 20.56 31.02
C LEU A 117 -5.68 20.98 30.37
N PHE A 118 -4.95 21.94 30.95
CA PHE A 118 -3.61 22.29 30.50
C PHE A 118 -2.59 21.17 30.74
N GLU A 119 -2.70 20.46 31.87
CA GLU A 119 -1.84 19.31 32.17
C GLU A 119 -2.11 18.14 31.20
N ASP A 120 -3.38 17.83 30.94
CA ASP A 120 -3.80 16.80 29.98
C ASP A 120 -3.40 17.17 28.54
N ALA A 121 -3.61 18.43 28.13
CA ALA A 121 -3.17 18.92 26.83
C ALA A 121 -1.64 18.84 26.69
N GLY A 122 -0.90 19.14 27.76
CA GLY A 122 0.55 19.02 27.82
C GLY A 122 1.02 17.57 27.62
N THR A 123 0.43 16.62 28.35
CA THR A 123 0.80 15.20 28.24
C THR A 123 0.45 14.62 26.86
N ILE A 124 -0.70 15.00 26.28
CA ILE A 124 -1.09 14.58 24.94
C ILE A 124 -0.14 15.16 23.88
N ALA A 125 0.17 16.46 23.96
CA ALA A 125 1.10 17.10 23.04
C ALA A 125 2.49 16.47 23.10
N GLU A 126 2.99 16.17 24.30
CA GLU A 126 4.28 15.52 24.48
C GLU A 126 4.29 14.08 23.94
N LYS A 127 3.20 13.32 24.15
CA LYS A 127 3.04 11.99 23.57
C LYS A 127 3.04 12.04 22.04
N ARG A 128 2.30 12.98 21.45
CA ARG A 128 2.24 13.18 19.98
C ARG A 128 3.59 13.59 19.41
N LEU A 129 4.34 14.43 20.11
CA LEU A 129 5.68 14.83 19.70
C LEU A 129 6.62 13.61 19.66
N ARG A 130 6.62 12.79 20.73
CA ARG A 130 7.42 11.55 20.79
C ARG A 130 7.02 10.52 19.72
N GLU A 131 5.73 10.41 19.40
CA GLU A 131 5.26 9.56 18.29
C GLU A 131 5.79 10.05 16.94
N THR A 132 5.74 11.37 16.71
CA THR A 132 6.21 12.01 15.49
C THR A 132 7.72 11.88 15.33
N GLU A 133 8.49 12.05 16.41
CA GLU A 133 9.94 11.87 16.43
C GLU A 133 10.33 10.44 16.07
N ARG A 134 9.68 9.43 16.66
CA ARG A 134 9.91 8.02 16.33
C ARG A 134 9.59 7.70 14.88
N ALA A 135 8.47 8.22 14.36
CA ALA A 135 8.11 8.05 12.96
C ALA A 135 9.16 8.70 12.03
N GLY A 136 9.67 9.88 12.41
CA GLY A 136 10.74 10.57 11.67
C GLY A 136 12.07 9.80 11.68
N GLU A 137 12.45 9.20 12.81
CA GLU A 137 13.63 8.34 12.91
C GLU A 137 13.50 7.10 12.02
N GLN A 138 12.35 6.42 12.07
CA GLN A 138 12.09 5.26 11.22
C GLN A 138 12.17 5.61 9.73
N LEU A 139 11.57 6.74 9.31
CA LEU A 139 11.64 7.18 7.92
C LEU A 139 13.08 7.48 7.47
N ARG A 140 13.90 8.08 8.35
CA ARG A 140 15.33 8.33 8.04
C ARG A 140 16.09 7.02 7.87
N GLU A 141 15.85 6.02 8.71
CA GLU A 141 16.45 4.69 8.56
C GLU A 141 16.06 4.04 7.23
N GLU A 142 14.78 4.10 6.86
CA GLU A 142 14.28 3.56 5.59
C GLU A 142 14.92 4.26 4.37
N ILE A 143 15.03 5.59 4.39
CA ILE A 143 15.69 6.37 3.34
C ILE A 143 17.17 5.99 3.23
N GLN A 144 17.86 5.79 4.36
CA GLN A 144 19.26 5.38 4.36
C GLN A 144 19.42 3.97 3.78
N GLN A 145 18.53 3.03 4.13
CA GLN A 145 18.52 1.67 3.57
C GLN A 145 18.28 1.68 2.06
N LEU A 146 17.30 2.46 1.58
CA LEU A 146 17.01 2.61 0.15
C LEU A 146 18.18 3.23 -0.61
N THR A 147 18.84 4.22 -0.02
CA THR A 147 20.02 4.87 -0.61
C THR A 147 21.18 3.87 -0.72
N ALA A 148 21.45 3.10 0.32
CA ALA A 148 22.48 2.05 0.31
C ALA A 148 22.17 0.94 -0.69
N TRP A 149 20.89 0.55 -0.82
CA TRP A 149 20.46 -0.39 -1.86
C TRP A 149 20.69 0.18 -3.27
N ARG A 150 20.27 1.42 -3.53
CA ARG A 150 20.49 2.09 -4.82
C ARG A 150 21.97 2.18 -5.18
N GLN A 151 22.83 2.52 -4.21
CA GLN A 151 24.28 2.57 -4.40
C GLN A 151 24.88 1.20 -4.77
N ARG A 152 24.29 0.09 -4.32
CA ARG A 152 24.71 -1.27 -4.70
C ARG A 152 24.20 -1.69 -6.08
N VAL A 153 22.96 -1.31 -6.43
CA VAL A 153 22.32 -1.77 -7.68
C VAL A 153 22.81 -1.02 -8.92
N ILE A 154 23.07 0.29 -8.84
CA ILE A 154 23.50 1.09 -10.00
C ILE A 154 24.77 0.53 -10.68
N PRO A 155 25.87 0.23 -9.96
CA PRO A 155 27.08 -0.32 -10.58
C PRO A 155 26.86 -1.70 -11.22
N LEU A 156 25.96 -2.52 -10.67
CA LEU A 156 25.61 -3.82 -11.23
C LEU A 156 24.87 -3.68 -12.56
N ALA A 157 23.92 -2.75 -12.65
CA ALA A 157 23.21 -2.44 -13.88
C ALA A 157 24.17 -1.98 -14.99
N ASP A 158 25.14 -1.11 -14.66
CA ASP A 158 26.18 -0.68 -15.61
C ASP A 158 27.12 -1.81 -16.04
N THR A 159 27.38 -2.77 -15.16
CA THR A 159 28.20 -3.95 -15.47
C THR A 159 27.46 -4.90 -16.41
N ILE A 160 26.17 -5.12 -16.20
CA ILE A 160 25.33 -5.96 -17.07
C ILE A 160 25.20 -5.32 -18.46
N ARG A 161 24.92 -4.01 -18.52
CA ARG A 161 24.82 -3.29 -19.79
C ARG A 161 26.10 -3.39 -20.61
N ARG A 162 27.28 -3.20 -19.98
CA ARG A 162 28.58 -3.42 -20.63
C ARG A 162 28.75 -4.85 -21.12
N GLY A 163 28.32 -5.85 -20.34
CA GLY A 163 28.37 -7.26 -20.75
C GLY A 163 27.48 -7.57 -21.96
N ILE A 164 26.30 -6.96 -22.05
CA ILE A 164 25.40 -7.10 -23.20
C ILE A 164 26.02 -6.45 -24.44
N ASP A 165 26.60 -5.26 -24.31
CA ASP A 165 27.26 -4.57 -25.42
C ASP A 165 28.48 -5.36 -25.93
N GLU A 166 29.28 -5.93 -25.04
CA GLU A 166 30.39 -6.84 -25.35
C GLU A 166 29.90 -8.09 -26.09
N ALA A 167 28.86 -8.75 -25.58
CA ALA A 167 28.28 -9.94 -26.22
C ALA A 167 27.74 -9.62 -27.62
N ARG A 168 27.11 -8.45 -27.80
CA ARG A 168 26.66 -7.99 -29.13
C ARG A 168 27.83 -7.79 -30.09
N MET A 169 28.91 -7.15 -29.65
CA MET A 169 30.13 -6.99 -30.47
C MET A 169 30.75 -8.34 -30.85
N GLN A 170 30.76 -9.31 -29.94
CA GLN A 170 31.27 -10.66 -30.21
C GLN A 170 30.37 -11.41 -31.20
N VAL A 171 29.04 -11.25 -31.11
CA VAL A 171 28.10 -11.85 -32.06
C VAL A 171 28.25 -11.26 -33.46
N THR A 172 28.41 -9.94 -33.60
CA THR A 172 28.67 -9.34 -34.91
C THR A 172 30.03 -9.75 -35.47
N ALA A 173 31.08 -9.82 -34.66
CA ALA A 173 32.40 -10.32 -35.09
C ALA A 173 32.37 -11.83 -35.44
N ALA A 174 31.58 -12.63 -34.72
CA ALA A 174 31.39 -14.05 -35.01
C ALA A 174 30.55 -14.28 -36.26
N ALA A 175 29.62 -13.37 -36.60
CA ALA A 175 28.87 -13.40 -37.85
C ALA A 175 29.78 -13.27 -39.09
N ASP A 176 30.94 -12.62 -38.94
CA ASP A 176 31.99 -12.56 -39.95
C ASP A 176 32.91 -13.81 -39.97
N GLY A 177 32.87 -14.63 -38.90
CA GLY A 177 33.74 -15.78 -38.68
C GLY A 177 33.01 -17.12 -38.47
N ILE A 178 31.80 -17.29 -39.02
CA ILE A 178 30.92 -18.46 -38.82
C ILE A 178 31.51 -19.73 -39.45
N ARG A 179 32.53 -20.31 -38.80
CA ARG A 179 32.69 -21.77 -38.65
C ARG A 179 33.64 -22.17 -37.52
N ALA A 180 34.44 -21.25 -36.95
CA ALA A 180 35.46 -21.59 -35.95
C ALA A 180 35.16 -21.18 -34.49
N ALA A 181 34.10 -20.42 -34.19
CA ALA A 181 33.99 -19.67 -32.93
C ALA A 181 32.70 -19.88 -32.10
N ALA A 182 31.99 -21.00 -32.23
CA ALA A 182 30.70 -21.19 -31.53
C ALA A 182 30.82 -21.48 -30.01
N ALA A 183 31.97 -21.95 -29.53
CA ALA A 183 32.14 -22.31 -28.11
C ALA A 183 32.24 -21.11 -27.14
N PRO A 184 32.95 -20.01 -27.45
CA PRO A 184 33.03 -18.84 -26.56
C PRO A 184 31.69 -18.13 -26.31
N ALA A 185 30.79 -18.10 -27.29
CA ALA A 185 29.49 -17.44 -27.17
C ALA A 185 28.59 -18.14 -26.13
N MET A 186 28.63 -19.47 -26.06
CA MET A 186 27.89 -20.23 -25.04
C MET A 186 28.44 -19.97 -23.63
N GLY A 187 29.77 -19.89 -23.47
CA GLY A 187 30.39 -19.54 -22.19
C GLY A 187 30.06 -18.11 -21.72
N ALA A 188 29.94 -17.16 -22.66
CA ALA A 188 29.51 -15.80 -22.35
C ALA A 188 28.05 -15.73 -21.88
N MET A 189 27.16 -16.54 -22.48
CA MET A 189 25.76 -16.64 -22.04
C MET A 189 25.62 -17.27 -20.65
N GLU A 190 26.38 -18.34 -20.37
CA GLU A 190 26.40 -18.95 -19.03
C GLU A 190 26.93 -17.99 -17.96
N ALA A 191 27.98 -17.22 -18.28
CA ALA A 191 28.50 -16.19 -17.39
C ALA A 191 27.50 -15.04 -17.17
N LEU A 192 26.73 -14.67 -18.19
CA LEU A 192 25.64 -13.70 -18.08
C LEU A 192 24.52 -14.24 -17.17
N GLU A 193 24.14 -15.50 -17.33
CA GLU A 193 23.09 -16.14 -16.55
C GLU A 193 23.47 -16.26 -15.06
N GLY A 194 24.74 -16.58 -14.76
CA GLY A 194 25.28 -16.53 -13.40
C GLY A 194 25.18 -15.13 -12.78
N ARG A 195 25.55 -14.10 -13.53
CA ARG A 195 25.47 -12.69 -13.08
C ARG A 195 24.04 -12.21 -12.90
N LEU A 196 23.09 -12.66 -13.73
CA LEU A 196 21.67 -12.36 -13.58
C LEU A 196 21.08 -13.01 -12.32
N ARG A 197 21.52 -14.22 -11.97
CA ARG A 197 21.12 -14.88 -10.73
C ARG A 197 21.67 -14.16 -9.49
N GLU A 198 22.94 -13.78 -9.52
CA GLU A 198 23.57 -12.98 -8.46
C GLU A 198 22.90 -11.60 -8.31
N LEU A 199 22.51 -10.98 -9.42
CA LEU A 199 21.70 -9.76 -9.40
C LEU A 199 20.33 -10.02 -8.75
N ALA A 200 19.62 -11.10 -9.10
CA ALA A 200 18.32 -11.40 -8.53
C ALA A 200 18.37 -11.59 -7.01
N GLU A 201 19.42 -12.23 -6.50
CA GLU A 201 19.65 -12.39 -5.06
C GLU A 201 20.02 -11.07 -4.37
N THR A 202 20.79 -10.20 -5.04
CA THR A 202 21.27 -8.92 -4.47
C THR A 202 20.25 -7.78 -4.62
N ALA A 203 19.39 -7.86 -5.63
CA ALA A 203 18.35 -6.87 -5.94
C ALA A 203 17.06 -7.10 -5.16
N ALA A 204 16.93 -8.21 -4.43
CA ALA A 204 15.84 -8.42 -3.49
C ALA A 204 15.79 -7.24 -2.51
N PRO A 205 14.69 -6.47 -2.47
CA PRO A 205 14.56 -5.38 -1.52
C PRO A 205 14.58 -5.95 -0.09
N PRO A 206 15.10 -5.20 0.90
CA PRO A 206 15.04 -5.65 2.29
C PRO A 206 13.58 -5.95 2.68
N ASP A 207 13.36 -7.08 3.35
CA ASP A 207 12.04 -7.65 3.67
C ASP A 207 11.07 -6.66 4.34
N ARG A 208 11.58 -5.57 4.93
CA ARG A 208 10.78 -4.53 5.61
C ARG A 208 10.13 -3.52 4.66
N VAL A 209 10.58 -3.40 3.41
CA VAL A 209 9.93 -2.59 2.37
C VAL A 209 8.85 -3.39 1.64
N ARG A 210 8.70 -4.68 1.95
CA ARG A 210 7.49 -5.43 1.64
C ARG A 210 6.40 -4.88 2.55
N ALA A 211 5.65 -3.89 2.05
CA ALA A 211 4.55 -3.25 2.76
C ALA A 211 3.75 -4.31 3.54
N PRO A 212 3.44 -4.10 4.84
CA PRO A 212 2.64 -5.04 5.60
C PRO A 212 1.29 -5.19 4.92
N SER A 213 1.16 -6.24 4.11
CA SER A 213 -0.12 -6.72 3.65
C SER A 213 -0.73 -7.46 4.84
N GLY A 214 -1.64 -6.79 5.53
CA GLY A 214 -2.48 -7.40 6.56
C GLY A 214 -2.10 -7.04 7.99
N ASP A 215 -3.09 -6.50 8.68
CA ASP A 215 -3.28 -6.67 10.12
C ASP A 215 -2.43 -5.82 11.06
N ARG A 216 -2.47 -4.50 10.86
CA ARG A 216 -2.41 -3.56 11.98
C ARG A 216 -3.80 -2.98 12.20
N VAL A 217 -4.70 -3.81 12.73
CA VAL A 217 -5.83 -3.32 13.52
C VAL A 217 -5.21 -2.55 14.67
N ILE A 218 -5.29 -1.22 14.59
CA ILE A 218 -5.12 -0.36 15.75
C ILE A 218 -6.28 -0.76 16.67
N ARG A 219 -6.01 -1.68 17.61
CA ARG A 219 -6.85 -1.91 18.78
C ARG A 219 -6.75 -0.63 19.60
N LEU A 220 -7.64 0.32 19.30
CA LEU A 220 -8.06 1.32 20.26
C LEU A 220 -8.82 0.53 21.33
N ASP A 221 -8.33 0.59 22.57
CA ASP A 221 -9.07 0.10 23.73
C ASP A 221 -10.50 0.68 23.69
N GLU A 222 -11.46 -0.19 23.41
CA GLU A 222 -12.87 0.09 23.66
C GLU A 222 -13.04 0.23 25.17
N THR A 223 -13.07 1.47 25.63
CA THR A 223 -13.68 1.78 26.92
C THR A 223 -15.19 1.79 26.67
N GLU A 224 -15.83 0.63 26.80
CA GLU A 224 -17.30 0.52 26.75
C GLU A 224 -17.95 1.39 27.84
N PRO A 225 -18.92 2.26 27.51
CA PRO A 225 -19.96 2.64 28.44
C PRO A 225 -21.12 1.64 28.32
N SER A 226 -21.27 0.79 29.33
CA SER A 226 -22.39 -0.15 29.51
C SER A 226 -23.74 0.57 29.58
N PRO A 227 -24.72 0.27 28.70
CA PRO A 227 -26.10 0.72 28.85
C PRO A 227 -27.03 -0.48 29.09
N GLY A 228 -27.58 -0.57 30.29
CA GLY A 228 -28.61 -1.55 30.63
C GLY A 228 -29.16 -1.36 32.04
N ALA A 229 -30.20 -0.54 32.17
CA ALA A 229 -31.10 -0.53 33.33
C ALA A 229 -31.88 -1.87 33.39
N PRO A 230 -32.48 -2.29 34.53
CA PRO A 230 -33.71 -1.64 35.00
C PRO A 230 -33.92 -1.58 36.53
N GLU A 231 -34.91 -0.76 36.89
CA GLU A 231 -35.79 -0.73 38.07
C GLU A 231 -35.65 -1.86 39.11
N GLU A 232 -35.60 -1.50 40.40
CA GLU A 232 -36.60 -1.91 41.40
C GLU A 232 -36.39 -1.26 42.79
N ALA A 233 -37.52 -1.07 43.49
CA ALA A 233 -37.71 -0.71 44.92
C ALA A 233 -37.43 0.75 45.32
N GLY A 234 -38.31 1.50 45.99
CA GLY A 234 -39.56 1.15 46.65
C GLY A 234 -39.80 2.11 47.83
N ALA A 235 -40.97 2.78 47.81
CA ALA A 235 -41.79 3.19 48.96
C ALA A 235 -41.38 4.36 49.91
N ARG A 236 -42.42 5.19 50.16
CA ARG A 236 -42.69 6.16 51.27
C ARG A 236 -41.99 7.53 51.15
N ALA A 237 -42.61 8.69 51.38
CA ALA A 237 -43.89 9.19 51.93
C ALA A 237 -43.97 10.68 51.47
N GLN A 238 -45.08 11.40 51.20
CA GLN A 238 -46.18 11.91 52.03
C GLN A 238 -46.80 13.04 51.14
N ALA A 239 -48.09 13.02 50.80
CA ALA A 239 -49.17 13.82 51.41
C ALA A 239 -49.08 15.35 51.22
N LEU A 240 -49.96 15.91 50.36
CA LEU A 240 -50.66 17.22 50.48
C LEU A 240 -51.49 17.42 49.19
N ASP A 241 -52.78 17.09 49.17
CA ASP A 241 -53.95 17.88 49.61
C ASP A 241 -54.51 18.84 48.54
N ARG A 242 -55.61 18.38 47.90
CA ARG A 242 -56.78 19.12 47.32
C ARG A 242 -56.63 20.14 46.17
N PRO A 243 -57.74 20.57 45.52
CA PRO A 243 -59.04 19.91 45.29
C PRO A 243 -59.50 19.95 43.80
N GLN A 244 -60.45 19.08 43.48
CA GLN A 244 -61.25 19.01 42.24
C GLN A 244 -62.18 20.24 42.05
N PRO A 245 -62.46 20.65 40.80
CA PRO A 245 -63.74 21.27 40.44
C PRO A 245 -64.64 20.32 39.61
N PRO A 246 -65.96 20.55 39.65
CA PRO A 246 -66.98 19.59 39.20
C PRO A 246 -67.26 19.64 37.69
N ASP A 247 -67.68 18.48 37.18
CA ASP A 247 -68.40 18.35 35.91
C ASP A 247 -69.69 19.18 35.93
N VAL A 248 -69.90 19.94 34.85
CA VAL A 248 -71.22 20.46 34.48
C VAL A 248 -71.48 20.03 33.05
N GLN A 249 -72.63 19.38 32.88
CA GLN A 249 -73.25 18.90 31.66
C GLN A 249 -73.53 20.00 30.64
#